data_AF-A0A7X8VX69-F1
#
_entry.id   AF-A0A7X8VX69-F1
#
_cell.length_a   1.000
_cell.length_b   1.000
_cell.length_c   1.000
_cell.angle_alpha   90.00
_cell.angle_beta   90.00
_cell.angle_gamma   90.00
#
_symmetry.space_group_name_H-M   'P 1'
#
loop_
_entity.id
_entity.type
_entity.pdbx_description
1 polymer ?
#
loop_
_entity_poly.entity_id
_entity_poly.type
_entity_poly.pdbx_seq_one_letter_code
_entity_poly.pdbx_strand_id
1 'polypeptide(L)' 'ALGIPCIALFGATDPELTGPYGEGLHLVFRSLCPDSPCFLRHCPRGPCSAGIAPQDVATAILAKIPEASPVA' A
#
# COMPACT_ATOMS: atom_id res chain seq x y z
N ALA A 1 -9.94 -12.38 -7.69
CA ALA A 1 -8.56 -11.96 -7.37
C ALA A 1 -7.58 -13.03 -7.86
N LEU A 2 -6.31 -12.68 -8.14
CA LEU A 2 -5.33 -13.59 -8.76
C LEU A 2 -4.48 -14.41 -7.76
N GLY A 3 -4.65 -14.21 -6.45
CA GLY A 3 -3.85 -14.92 -5.43
C GLY A 3 -2.37 -14.52 -5.38
N ILE A 4 -2.00 -13.39 -5.99
CA ILE A 4 -0.63 -12.88 -6.03
C ILE A 4 -0.43 -11.90 -4.86
N PRO A 5 0.66 -12.02 -4.07
CA PRO A 5 1.04 -11.02 -3.08
C PRO A 5 1.10 -9.62 -3.66
N CYS A 6 0.67 -8.63 -2.90
CA CYS A 6 0.78 -7.24 -3.31
C CYS A 6 1.22 -6.36 -2.13
N ILE A 7 1.81 -5.23 -2.49
CA ILE A 7 2.07 -4.13 -1.56
C ILE A 7 0.98 -3.10 -1.80
N ALA A 8 0.14 -2.88 -0.80
CA ALA A 8 -1.01 -2.00 -0.90
C ALA A 8 -0.79 -0.73 -0.08
N LEU A 9 -1.06 0.42 -0.69
CA LEU A 9 -0.86 1.73 -0.07
C LEU A 9 -2.21 2.31 0.36
N PHE A 10 -2.38 2.51 1.65
CA PHE A 10 -3.60 3.02 2.26
C PHE A 10 -3.39 4.42 2.83
N GLY A 11 -4.31 5.30 2.46
CA GLY A 11 -4.37 6.68 2.90
C GLY A 11 -5.79 7.02 3.32
N ALA A 12 -6.56 7.57 2.37
CA ALA A 12 -7.95 7.98 2.59
C ALA A 12 -8.93 6.82 2.86
N THR A 13 -8.60 5.61 2.42
CA THR A 13 -9.44 4.41 2.57
C THR A 13 -8.98 3.53 3.73
N ASP A 14 -9.86 2.64 4.18
CA ASP A 14 -9.58 1.70 5.27
C ASP A 14 -9.20 0.30 4.72
N PRO A 15 -8.04 -0.27 5.09
CA PRO A 15 -7.66 -1.62 4.68
C PRO A 15 -8.56 -2.72 5.28
N GLU A 16 -9.27 -2.48 6.38
CA GLU A 16 -10.21 -3.48 6.92
C GLU A 16 -11.49 -3.58 6.06
N LEU A 17 -11.88 -2.48 5.42
CA LEU A 17 -13.09 -2.41 4.60
C LEU A 17 -12.83 -2.66 3.12
N THR A 18 -11.67 -2.23 2.63
CA THR A 18 -11.33 -2.21 1.19
C THR A 18 -9.95 -2.80 0.90
N GLY A 19 -9.40 -3.53 1.87
CA GLY A 19 -8.12 -4.21 1.77
C GLY A 19 -8.08 -5.34 0.75
N PRO A 20 -6.86 -5.75 0.35
CA PRO A 20 -6.69 -6.97 -0.43
C PRO A 20 -7.07 -8.20 0.42
N TYR A 21 -7.81 -9.13 -0.18
CA TYR A 21 -8.21 -10.40 0.46
C TYR A 21 -7.04 -11.38 0.51
N GLY A 22 -6.79 -11.98 1.68
CA GLY A 22 -5.76 -13.00 1.87
C GLY A 22 -4.85 -12.64 3.04
N GLU A 23 -5.17 -13.17 4.22
CA GLU A 23 -4.42 -12.89 5.45
C GLU A 23 -2.97 -13.38 5.33
N GLY A 24 -2.02 -12.54 5.77
CA GLY A 24 -0.58 -12.86 5.73
C GLY A 24 0.07 -12.82 4.33
N LEU A 25 -0.72 -12.68 3.25
CA LEU A 25 -0.20 -12.65 1.87
C LEU A 25 0.26 -11.24 1.45
N HIS A 26 -0.46 -10.22 1.90
CA HIS A 26 -0.26 -8.83 1.46
C HIS A 26 0.52 -8.02 2.49
N LEU A 27 1.24 -7.01 2.01
CA LEU A 27 1.86 -6.00 2.86
C LEU A 27 1.11 -4.68 2.70
N VAL A 28 0.66 -4.11 3.81
CA VAL A 28 -0.10 -2.85 3.82
C VAL A 28 0.76 -1.75 4.41
N PHE A 29 0.98 -0.69 3.63
CA PHE A 29 1.48 0.58 4.14
C PHE A 29 0.31 1.50 4.43
N ARG A 30 0.32 2.18 5.57
CA ARG A 30 -0.75 3.09 5.97
C ARG A 30 -0.16 4.43 6.39
N SER A 31 -0.70 5.50 5.83
CA SER A 31 -0.44 6.87 6.29
C SER A 31 -1.77 7.58 6.53
N LEU A 32 -1.88 8.23 7.69
CA LEU A 32 -3.11 8.86 8.13
C LEU A 32 -2.92 10.36 8.30
N CYS A 33 -3.99 11.09 8.05
CA CYS A 33 -4.17 12.45 8.53
C CYS A 33 -5.39 12.49 9.47
N PRO A 34 -5.63 13.58 10.20
CA PRO A 34 -6.74 13.66 11.17
C PRO A 34 -8.16 13.41 10.63
N ASP A 35 -8.39 13.46 9.32
CA ASP A 35 -9.70 13.23 8.68
C ASP A 35 -9.83 11.76 8.25
N SER A 36 -8.72 11.02 8.28
CA SER A 36 -8.62 9.67 7.74
C SER A 36 -9.13 8.63 8.74
N PRO A 37 -9.85 7.57 8.29
CA PRO A 37 -10.24 7.30 6.91
C PRO A 37 -11.46 8.12 6.48
N CYS A 38 -11.33 8.93 5.43
CA CYS A 38 -12.40 9.81 4.94
C CYS A 38 -13.06 9.33 3.63
N PHE A 39 -12.40 8.43 2.90
CA PHE A 39 -12.80 7.99 1.54
C PHE A 39 -12.98 9.12 0.52
N LEU A 40 -12.44 10.30 0.79
CA LEU A 40 -12.47 11.44 -0.13
C LEU A 40 -11.43 11.25 -1.24
N ARG A 41 -11.80 11.61 -2.47
CA ARG A 41 -10.87 11.63 -3.61
C ARG A 41 -9.80 12.71 -3.46
N HIS A 42 -10.16 13.83 -2.83
CA HIS A 42 -9.26 14.96 -2.59
C HIS A 42 -9.33 15.35 -1.12
N CYS A 43 -8.20 15.25 -0.42
CA CYS A 43 -8.09 15.68 0.97
C CYS A 43 -7.76 17.18 1.02
N PRO A 44 -8.46 17.98 1.85
CA PRO A 44 -8.25 19.42 1.93
C PRO A 44 -6.86 19.82 2.45
N ARG A 45 -6.11 18.88 3.04
CA ARG A 45 -4.78 19.10 3.63
C ARG A 45 -3.65 18.51 2.79
N GLY A 46 -3.94 17.98 1.60
CA GLY A 46 -2.99 17.25 0.77
C GLY A 46 -3.11 15.72 0.88
N PRO A 47 -2.41 14.97 0.03
CA PRO A 47 -2.61 13.53 -0.11
C PRO A 47 -2.22 12.77 1.16
N CYS A 48 -3.12 11.93 1.69
CA CYS A 48 -2.82 11.08 2.85
C CYS A 48 -1.61 10.16 2.62
N SER A 49 -1.31 9.80 1.36
CA SER A 49 -0.14 8.99 1.00
C SER A 49 1.20 9.69 1.23
N ALA A 50 1.22 11.01 1.52
CA ALA A 50 2.46 11.75 1.73
C ALA A 50 3.31 11.25 2.91
N GLY A 51 2.71 10.58 3.89
CA GLY A 51 3.44 9.94 5.00
C GLY A 51 4.03 8.57 4.66
N ILE A 52 3.81 8.05 3.45
CA ILE A 52 4.45 6.82 2.96
C ILE A 52 5.68 7.21 2.14
N ALA A 53 6.88 6.96 2.67
CA ALA A 53 8.11 7.24 1.93
C ALA A 53 8.27 6.24 0.77
N PRO A 54 8.55 6.72 -0.46
CA PRO A 54 8.80 5.83 -1.60
C PRO A 54 9.93 4.82 -1.36
N GLN A 55 10.95 5.20 -0.58
CA GLN A 55 12.10 4.35 -0.26
C GLN A 55 11.70 3.14 0.60
N ASP A 56 10.76 3.30 1.53
CA ASP A 56 10.26 2.19 2.37
C ASP A 56 9.49 1.18 1.51
N VAL A 57 8.68 1.69 0.59
CA VAL A 57 7.94 0.85 -0.37
C VAL A 57 8.91 0.10 -1.28
N ALA A 58 9.91 0.79 -1.85
CA ALA A 58 10.91 0.17 -2.70
C ALA A 58 11.70 -0.92 -1.96
N THR A 59 12.09 -0.66 -0.71
CA THR A 59 12.77 -1.65 0.14
C THR A 59 11.90 -2.89 0.36
N ALA A 60 10.61 -2.70 0.63
CA ALA A 60 9.67 -3.81 0.79
C ALA A 60 9.46 -4.60 -0.51
N ILE A 61 9.44 -3.93 -1.67
CA ILE A 61 9.39 -4.59 -2.98
C ILE A 61 10.63 -5.47 -3.17
N LEU A 62 11.83 -4.91 -2.98
CA LEU A 62 13.09 -5.63 -3.17
C LEU A 62 13.21 -6.84 -2.25
N ALA A 63 12.69 -6.77 -1.02
CA ALA A 63 12.67 -7.90 -0.10
C ALA A 63 11.70 -9.04 -0.51
N LYS A 64 10.79 -8.79 -1.46
CA LYS A 64 9.75 -9.74 -1.90
C LYS A 64 9.96 -10.25 -3.32
N ILE A 65 10.76 -9.55 -4.13
CA ILE A 65 11.11 -9.99 -5.48
C ILE A 65 12.30 -10.96 -5.36
N PRO A 66 12.20 -12.21 -5.83
CA PRO A 66 13.37 -13.07 -5.96
C PRO A 66 14.36 -12.44 -6.96
N GLU A 67 15.67 -12.61 -6.76
CA GLU A 67 16.67 -12.10 -7.70
C GLU A 67 16.30 -12.50 -9.14
N ALA A 68 16.35 -11.52 -10.05
CA ALA A 68 15.85 -11.68 -11.40
C ALA A 68 16.52 -12.88 -12.09
N SER A 69 15.71 -13.84 -12.56
CA SER A 69 16.08 -14.62 -13.72
C SER A 69 16.25 -13.62 -14.87
N PRO A 70 17.35 -13.65 -15.66
CA PRO A 70 17.49 -12.75 -16.79
C PRO A 70 16.24 -12.87 -17.66
N VAL A 71 15.63 -11.73 -17.95
CA VAL A 71 14.53 -11.64 -18.92
C VAL A 71 15.10 -12.17 -20.23
N ALA A 72 14.59 -13.34 -20.65
CA ALA A 72 14.91 -13.96 -21.92
C ALA A 72 14.33 -13.14 -23.09
#